data_AF-A0A5B8JIZ2-F1
#
_entry.id   AF-A0A5B8JIZ2-F1
#
_cell.length_a   1.000
_cell.length_b   1.000
_cell.length_c   1.000
_cell.angle_alpha   90.00
_cell.angle_beta   90.00
_cell.angle_gamma   90.00
#
_symmetry.space_group_name_H-M   'P 1'
#
loop_
_entity.id
_entity.type
_entity.pdbx_description
1 polymer ?
#
loop_
_entity_poly.entity_id
_entity_poly.type
_entity_poly.pdbx_seq_one_letter_code
_entity_poly.pdbx_strand_id
1 'polypeptide(L)'
;MSNTAERTATLGFPTSSTPAPSATGTAPASKAPVSPAKRATPALKTFTFPDGHISFAYPETWTARTVQPPAGLPGVEAIVADAEGNDLLTLANGVTAGCAGGPVSRRVFDQASVPAMTAPNGTEPRFGFVAESYGNGEGYFMGLTDPRSLKEGEGASSWCNLIPTANGGLFTRVYFNDPGFPNRGAAEAWMATDQYVQLKALLLSLHYA
;
A
#
# COMPACT_ATOMS: atom_id res chain seq x y z
N MET A 1 32.63 50.60 38.50
CA MET A 1 33.69 51.39 37.84
C MET A 1 34.03 50.61 36.57
N SER A 2 33.38 50.90 35.44
CA SER A 2 33.73 51.94 34.44
C SER A 2 35.13 51.70 33.85
N ASN A 3 35.43 51.78 32.55
CA ASN A 3 34.69 51.86 31.27
C ASN A 3 35.79 51.79 30.17
N THR A 4 35.39 51.46 28.93
CA THR A 4 35.91 52.02 27.64
C THR A 4 37.36 51.77 27.16
N ALA A 5 37.48 51.28 25.91
CA ALA A 5 38.14 52.01 24.81
C ALA A 5 37.91 51.37 23.43
N GLU A 6 37.19 52.09 22.56
CA GLU A 6 37.32 52.05 21.10
C GLU A 6 38.72 52.52 20.66
N ARG A 7 39.16 52.12 19.46
CA ARG A 7 39.71 53.07 18.47
C ARG A 7 39.81 52.48 17.06
N THR A 8 39.21 53.22 16.14
CA THR A 8 39.25 53.15 14.67
C THR A 8 40.54 53.74 14.10
N ALA A 9 41.06 53.21 12.99
CA ALA A 9 41.67 53.95 11.85
C ALA A 9 42.24 52.97 10.79
N THR A 10 42.55 53.29 9.53
CA THR A 10 41.87 53.95 8.38
C THR A 10 42.84 53.78 7.18
N LEU A 11 42.32 53.29 6.04
CA LEU A 11 42.73 53.48 4.61
C LEU A 11 44.19 53.30 4.11
N GLY A 12 44.31 52.71 2.91
CA GLY A 12 45.35 53.06 1.93
C GLY A 12 45.75 51.98 0.92
N PHE A 13 45.24 52.07 -0.32
CA PHE A 13 45.50 51.19 -1.47
C PHE A 13 46.88 51.44 -2.13
N PRO A 14 47.38 50.50 -2.95
CA PRO A 14 47.51 50.85 -4.38
C PRO A 14 47.08 49.75 -5.36
N THR A 15 46.56 50.19 -6.51
CA THR A 15 46.21 49.44 -7.73
C THR A 15 47.37 49.42 -8.74
N SER A 16 47.68 48.25 -9.33
CA SER A 16 48.27 48.13 -10.68
C SER A 16 47.98 46.76 -11.34
N SER A 17 46.96 46.74 -12.21
CA SER A 17 46.78 46.10 -13.53
C SER A 17 47.56 44.85 -14.04
N THR A 18 46.76 43.86 -14.53
CA THR A 18 46.88 43.01 -15.77
C THR A 18 47.64 41.65 -15.70
N PRO A 19 47.31 40.59 -16.51
CA PRO A 19 46.05 40.07 -17.07
C PRO A 19 45.70 38.63 -16.59
N ALA A 20 44.48 38.16 -16.90
CA ALA A 20 43.99 36.81 -16.59
C ALA A 20 44.51 35.72 -17.55
N PRO A 21 44.92 34.54 -17.02
CA PRO A 21 44.99 33.32 -17.81
C PRO A 21 43.73 32.45 -17.62
N SER A 22 43.16 32.00 -18.74
CA SER A 22 42.10 30.99 -18.81
C SER A 22 42.53 29.68 -18.15
N ALA A 23 41.76 29.23 -17.16
CA ALA A 23 41.88 27.89 -16.61
C ALA A 23 40.70 27.04 -17.09
N THR A 24 41.01 26.07 -17.96
CA THR A 24 40.13 25.00 -18.40
C THR A 24 39.89 24.06 -17.22
N GLY A 25 38.83 24.32 -16.45
CA GLY A 25 38.38 23.45 -15.37
C GLY A 25 37.39 22.42 -15.88
N THR A 26 37.83 21.17 -16.00
CA THR A 26 37.02 20.00 -16.35
C THR A 26 35.89 19.84 -15.32
N ALA A 27 34.64 20.06 -15.74
CA ALA A 27 33.48 19.80 -14.91
C ALA A 27 33.40 18.29 -14.56
N PRO A 28 33.09 17.91 -13.30
CA PRO A 28 32.88 16.51 -12.95
C PRO A 28 31.70 15.96 -13.74
N ALA A 29 31.90 14.80 -14.36
CA ALA A 29 30.86 14.08 -15.08
C ALA A 29 29.67 13.83 -14.14
N SER A 30 28.55 14.49 -14.44
CA SER A 30 27.27 14.25 -13.79
C SER A 30 26.90 12.78 -14.01
N LYS A 31 26.81 11.99 -12.94
CA LYS A 31 26.27 10.63 -13.00
C LYS A 31 24.85 10.76 -13.54
N ALA A 32 24.63 10.30 -14.77
CA ALA A 32 23.30 10.23 -15.37
C ALA A 32 22.35 9.51 -14.39
N PRO A 33 21.11 9.99 -14.22
CA PRO A 33 20.12 9.29 -13.44
C PRO A 33 19.96 7.88 -14.02
N VAL A 34 20.13 6.86 -13.18
CA VAL A 34 19.74 5.50 -13.54
C VAL A 34 18.25 5.57 -13.86
N SER A 35 17.89 5.44 -15.14
CA SER A 35 16.49 5.31 -15.51
C SER A 35 15.92 4.13 -14.74
N PRO A 36 14.80 4.27 -14.02
CA PRO A 36 14.17 3.13 -13.38
C PRO A 36 13.88 2.11 -14.47
N ALA A 37 14.50 0.93 -14.37
CA ALA A 37 14.23 -0.16 -15.27
C ALA A 37 12.72 -0.39 -15.28
N LYS A 38 12.12 -0.32 -16.47
CA LYS A 38 10.68 -0.56 -16.64
C LYS A 38 10.40 -1.96 -16.11
N ARG A 39 9.65 -2.04 -15.00
CA ARG A 39 9.24 -3.30 -14.39
C ARG A 39 8.48 -4.11 -15.43
N ALA A 40 8.96 -5.32 -15.72
CA ALA A 40 8.28 -6.22 -16.63
C ALA A 40 6.92 -6.59 -16.01
N THR A 41 5.85 -6.47 -16.78
CA THR A 41 4.52 -6.92 -16.35
C THR A 41 4.51 -8.45 -16.32
N PRO A 42 4.17 -9.09 -15.18
CA PRO A 42 4.09 -10.54 -15.14
C PRO A 42 2.95 -11.03 -16.05
N ALA A 43 3.11 -12.21 -16.64
CA ALA A 43 1.98 -12.90 -17.26
C ALA A 43 0.96 -13.28 -16.17
N LEU A 44 -0.32 -13.23 -16.53
CA LEU A 44 -1.44 -13.35 -15.58
C LEU A 44 -2.30 -14.57 -15.89
N LYS A 45 -2.83 -15.20 -14.83
CA LYS A 45 -3.90 -16.19 -14.86
C LYS A 45 -5.14 -15.60 -14.21
N THR A 46 -6.32 -16.12 -14.56
CA THR A 46 -7.58 -15.77 -13.91
C THR A 46 -8.02 -16.93 -13.03
N PHE A 47 -8.33 -16.62 -11.77
CA PHE A 47 -9.05 -17.53 -10.88
C PHE A 47 -10.51 -17.11 -10.84
N THR A 48 -11.41 -18.08 -10.90
CA THR A 48 -12.85 -17.89 -10.70
C THR A 48 -13.29 -18.80 -9.57
N PHE A 49 -14.03 -18.24 -8.60
CA PHE A 49 -14.60 -19.03 -7.52
C PHE A 49 -15.54 -20.12 -8.08
N PRO A 50 -15.71 -21.26 -7.39
CA PRO A 50 -16.54 -22.36 -7.88
C PRO A 50 -18.00 -22.00 -8.17
N ASP A 51 -18.52 -20.94 -7.56
CA ASP A 51 -19.86 -20.43 -7.80
C ASP A 51 -19.97 -19.53 -9.05
N GLY A 52 -18.84 -19.19 -9.68
CA GLY A 52 -18.78 -18.42 -10.92
C GLY A 52 -18.95 -16.91 -10.77
N HIS A 53 -19.26 -16.42 -9.57
CA HIS A 53 -19.63 -15.01 -9.37
C HIS A 53 -18.42 -14.09 -9.21
N ILE A 54 -17.36 -14.57 -8.56
CA ILE A 54 -16.17 -13.75 -8.28
C ILE A 54 -14.98 -14.29 -9.04
N SER A 55 -14.25 -13.39 -9.69
CA SER A 55 -12.99 -13.71 -10.35
C SER A 55 -11.94 -12.63 -10.10
N PHE A 56 -10.67 -13.01 -10.21
CA PHE A 56 -9.53 -12.09 -10.14
C PHE A 56 -8.35 -12.61 -10.97
N ALA A 57 -7.50 -11.69 -11.42
CA ALA A 57 -6.26 -11.98 -12.11
C ALA A 57 -5.07 -12.01 -11.12
N TYR A 58 -4.13 -12.92 -11.34
CA TYR A 58 -2.95 -13.08 -10.49
C TYR A 58 -1.72 -13.52 -11.32
N PRO A 59 -0.48 -13.23 -10.89
CA PRO A 59 0.73 -13.68 -11.58
C PRO A 59 0.74 -15.18 -11.84
N GLU A 60 1.17 -15.59 -13.03
CA GLU A 60 1.16 -17.01 -13.43
C GLU A 60 2.08 -17.90 -12.57
N THR A 61 3.07 -17.28 -11.94
CA THR A 61 4.04 -17.91 -11.03
C THR A 61 3.44 -18.18 -9.65
N TRP A 62 2.34 -17.53 -9.30
CA TRP A 62 1.62 -17.74 -8.04
C TRP A 62 0.62 -18.88 -8.18
N THR A 63 0.10 -19.33 -7.05
CA THR A 63 -0.93 -20.36 -6.97
C THR A 63 -2.18 -19.82 -6.26
N ALA A 64 -3.35 -20.27 -6.69
CA ALA A 64 -4.62 -19.98 -6.03
C ALA A 64 -5.32 -21.32 -5.78
N ARG A 65 -5.72 -21.58 -4.53
CA ARG A 65 -6.40 -22.81 -4.12
C ARG A 65 -7.65 -22.50 -3.33
N THR A 66 -8.68 -23.32 -3.50
CA THR A 66 -9.88 -23.24 -2.66
C THR A 66 -9.72 -24.07 -1.40
N VAL A 67 -10.25 -23.57 -0.29
CA VAL A 67 -10.44 -24.31 0.94
C VAL A 67 -11.87 -24.09 1.44
N GLN A 68 -12.41 -25.10 2.12
CA GLN A 68 -13.69 -24.95 2.81
C GLN A 68 -13.46 -24.26 4.14
N PRO A 69 -14.33 -23.31 4.53
CA PRO A 69 -14.24 -22.68 5.83
C PRO A 69 -14.44 -23.72 6.93
N PRO A 70 -13.82 -23.51 8.11
CA PRO A 70 -13.91 -24.45 9.22
C PRO A 70 -15.36 -24.61 9.70
N ALA A 71 -15.64 -25.75 10.34
CA ALA A 71 -16.91 -26.06 10.98
C ALA A 71 -18.15 -26.02 10.05
N GLY A 72 -17.98 -26.15 8.73
CA GLY A 72 -19.09 -26.19 7.78
C GLY A 72 -19.82 -24.86 7.65
N LEU A 73 -19.15 -23.75 7.97
CA LEU A 73 -19.67 -22.41 7.71
C LEU A 73 -19.94 -22.22 6.21
N PRO A 74 -20.91 -21.37 5.85
CA PRO A 74 -21.17 -21.08 4.44
C PRO A 74 -19.98 -20.34 3.82
N GLY A 75 -19.79 -20.56 2.52
CA GLY A 75 -18.80 -19.87 1.70
C GLY A 75 -17.64 -20.76 1.25
N VAL A 76 -16.75 -20.15 0.48
CA VAL A 76 -15.52 -20.74 -0.03
C VAL A 76 -14.41 -19.73 0.17
N GLU A 77 -13.26 -20.20 0.63
CA GLU A 77 -12.05 -19.37 0.73
C GLU A 77 -11.11 -19.71 -0.43
N ALA A 78 -10.52 -18.68 -1.03
CA ALA A 78 -9.42 -18.80 -1.97
C ALA A 78 -8.16 -18.25 -1.28
N ILE A 79 -7.14 -19.09 -1.18
CA ILE A 79 -5.83 -18.70 -0.67
C ILE A 79 -4.88 -18.56 -1.85
N VAL A 80 -4.23 -17.40 -1.94
CA VAL A 80 -3.22 -17.10 -2.97
C VAL A 80 -1.85 -17.15 -2.34
N ALA A 81 -0.93 -17.93 -2.93
CA ALA A 81 0.45 -18.05 -2.49
C ALA A 81 1.44 -17.67 -3.59
N ASP A 82 2.61 -17.17 -3.20
CA ASP A 82 3.71 -16.86 -4.12
C ASP A 82 4.35 -18.11 -4.76
N ALA A 83 5.42 -17.91 -5.53
CA ALA A 83 6.12 -19.00 -6.21
C ALA A 83 6.87 -19.92 -5.22
N GLU A 84 7.20 -19.39 -4.05
CA GLU A 84 7.86 -20.07 -2.94
C GLU A 84 6.87 -20.84 -2.05
N GLY A 85 5.56 -20.63 -2.24
CA GLY A 85 4.49 -21.27 -1.49
C GLY A 85 4.08 -20.53 -0.21
N ASN A 86 4.51 -19.27 -0.02
CA ASN A 86 4.05 -18.45 1.09
C ASN A 86 2.66 -17.91 0.78
N ASP A 87 1.70 -18.15 1.67
CA ASP A 87 0.36 -17.58 1.56
C ASP A 87 0.44 -16.05 1.69
N LEU A 88 -0.03 -15.35 0.66
CA LEU A 88 0.01 -13.89 0.57
C LEU A 88 -1.32 -13.23 0.92
N LEU A 89 -2.44 -13.82 0.53
CA LEU A 89 -3.75 -13.29 0.83
C LEU A 89 -4.83 -14.39 0.87
N THR A 90 -5.93 -14.07 1.53
CA THR A 90 -7.18 -14.83 1.46
C THR A 90 -8.31 -13.97 0.92
N LEU A 91 -9.18 -14.62 0.13
CA LEU A 91 -10.47 -14.10 -0.26
C LEU A 91 -11.55 -15.10 0.19
N ALA A 92 -12.52 -14.68 0.99
CA ALA A 92 -13.64 -15.53 1.38
C ALA A 92 -14.93 -15.03 0.74
N ASN A 93 -15.58 -15.88 -0.05
CA ASN A 93 -16.80 -15.57 -0.76
C ASN A 93 -17.99 -16.28 -0.10
N GLY A 94 -19.15 -15.64 -0.04
CA GLY A 94 -20.37 -16.17 0.58
C GLY A 94 -20.38 -16.07 2.11
N VAL A 95 -19.55 -15.20 2.69
CA VAL A 95 -19.49 -15.01 4.14
C VAL A 95 -20.68 -14.18 4.64
N THR A 96 -21.18 -14.48 5.84
CA THR A 96 -22.33 -13.79 6.46
C THR A 96 -22.00 -13.07 7.75
N ALA A 97 -20.76 -13.19 8.23
CA ALA A 97 -20.29 -12.54 9.45
C ALA A 97 -19.97 -11.06 9.21
N GLY A 98 -20.45 -10.19 10.09
CA GLY A 98 -20.16 -8.75 10.09
C GLY A 98 -18.78 -8.42 10.67
N CYS A 99 -18.35 -7.17 10.49
CA CYS A 99 -17.18 -6.63 11.14
C CYS A 99 -17.53 -6.09 12.54
N ALA A 100 -16.73 -6.40 13.55
CA ALA A 100 -16.76 -5.72 14.83
C ALA A 100 -15.53 -4.81 14.93
N GLY A 101 -15.73 -3.54 15.27
CA GLY A 101 -14.65 -2.55 15.33
C GLY A 101 -14.75 -1.63 16.54
N GLY A 102 -13.61 -1.35 17.16
CA GLY A 102 -13.44 -0.29 18.16
C GLY A 102 -12.88 0.99 17.54
N PRO A 103 -12.77 2.08 18.31
CA PRO A 103 -12.15 3.31 17.85
C PRO A 103 -10.64 3.11 17.65
N VAL A 104 -10.11 3.63 16.54
CA VAL A 104 -8.68 3.61 16.18
C VAL A 104 -8.23 4.98 15.68
N SER A 105 -6.91 5.18 15.63
CA SER A 105 -6.32 6.25 14.82
C SER A 105 -5.81 5.65 13.50
N ARG A 106 -6.31 6.15 12.37
CA ARG A 106 -5.98 5.58 11.04
C ARG A 106 -5.11 6.50 10.21
N ARG A 107 -4.10 5.91 9.56
CA ARG A 107 -3.34 6.46 8.44
C ARG A 107 -3.64 5.64 7.18
N VAL A 108 -4.00 6.29 6.08
CA VAL A 108 -4.20 5.65 4.77
C VAL A 108 -2.96 5.90 3.92
N PHE A 109 -2.32 4.82 3.46
CA PHE A 109 -1.15 4.91 2.58
C PHE A 109 -1.54 4.93 1.11
N ASP A 110 -2.56 4.14 0.74
CA ASP A 110 -3.03 4.01 -0.64
C ASP A 110 -4.51 3.63 -0.67
N GLN A 111 -5.17 4.03 -1.75
CA GLN A 111 -6.55 3.67 -2.04
C GLN A 111 -6.85 3.80 -3.53
N ALA A 112 -7.78 2.99 -4.02
CA ALA A 112 -8.26 3.06 -5.40
C ALA A 112 -9.65 2.46 -5.52
N SER A 113 -10.45 2.94 -6.49
CA SER A 113 -11.80 2.42 -6.74
C SER A 113 -11.79 1.04 -7.37
N VAL A 114 -12.74 0.18 -7.00
CA VAL A 114 -12.97 -1.14 -7.60
C VAL A 114 -14.42 -1.25 -8.05
N PRO A 115 -14.84 -0.53 -9.11
CA PRO A 115 -16.24 -0.44 -9.51
C PRO A 115 -16.83 -1.77 -10.00
N ALA A 116 -15.99 -2.69 -10.46
CA ALA A 116 -16.37 -4.05 -10.86
C ALA A 116 -16.87 -4.92 -9.68
N MET A 117 -16.80 -4.42 -8.45
CA MET A 117 -17.29 -5.07 -7.23
C MET A 117 -18.41 -4.27 -6.56
N THR A 118 -19.15 -3.45 -7.31
CA THR A 118 -20.25 -2.63 -6.77
C THR A 118 -21.25 -3.50 -5.99
N ALA A 119 -21.48 -3.15 -4.73
CA ALA A 119 -22.38 -3.87 -3.86
C ALA A 119 -23.85 -3.70 -4.32
N PRO A 120 -24.77 -4.61 -3.93
CA PRO A 120 -26.19 -4.54 -4.31
C PRO A 120 -26.89 -3.22 -3.94
N ASN A 121 -26.39 -2.51 -2.93
CA ASN A 121 -26.91 -1.20 -2.50
C ASN A 121 -26.31 -0.02 -3.29
N GLY A 122 -25.54 -0.28 -4.34
CA GLY A 122 -24.85 0.72 -5.17
C GLY A 122 -23.53 1.23 -4.59
N THR A 123 -23.07 0.72 -3.44
CA THR A 123 -21.80 1.15 -2.86
C THR A 123 -20.63 0.57 -3.65
N GLU A 124 -19.78 1.43 -4.19
CA GLU A 124 -18.53 0.99 -4.81
C GLU A 124 -17.46 0.75 -3.73
N PRO A 125 -16.97 -0.50 -3.57
CA PRO A 125 -15.88 -0.76 -2.66
C PRO A 125 -14.58 -0.14 -3.18
N ARG A 126 -13.65 0.09 -2.26
CA ARG A 126 -12.31 0.57 -2.58
C ARG A 126 -11.27 -0.41 -2.10
N PHE A 127 -10.21 -0.53 -2.90
CA PHE A 127 -8.93 -0.99 -2.39
C PHE A 127 -8.40 0.02 -1.36
N GLY A 128 -7.79 -0.49 -0.30
CA GLY A 128 -7.03 0.32 0.64
C GLY A 128 -5.81 -0.40 1.20
N PHE A 129 -4.79 0.38 1.55
CA PHE A 129 -3.67 -0.02 2.41
C PHE A 129 -3.55 0.99 3.55
N VAL A 130 -3.70 0.53 4.79
CA VAL A 130 -3.81 1.41 5.97
C VAL A 130 -3.00 0.89 7.15
N ALA A 131 -2.62 1.81 8.04
CA ALA A 131 -2.21 1.51 9.40
C ALA A 131 -3.26 2.00 10.39
N GLU A 132 -3.57 1.18 11.38
CA GLU A 132 -4.44 1.53 12.51
C GLU A 132 -3.68 1.41 13.81
N SER A 133 -3.68 2.47 14.60
CA SER A 133 -3.17 2.45 15.97
C SER A 133 -4.30 2.20 16.95
N TYR A 134 -4.08 1.22 17.83
CA TYR A 134 -4.98 0.81 18.90
C TYR A 134 -4.52 1.32 20.28
N GLY A 135 -3.49 2.19 20.30
CA GLY A 135 -2.89 2.75 21.52
C GLY A 135 -1.69 1.96 22.06
N ASN A 136 -1.61 0.65 21.82
CA ASN A 136 -0.50 -0.22 22.25
C ASN A 136 0.31 -0.82 21.09
N GLY A 137 0.01 -0.43 19.86
CA GLY A 137 0.65 -0.96 18.66
C GLY A 137 -0.04 -0.48 17.39
N GLU A 138 0.47 -0.93 16.25
CA GLU A 138 -0.10 -0.66 14.93
C GLU A 138 -0.43 -1.96 14.20
N GLY A 139 -1.67 -2.06 13.70
CA GLY A 139 -2.07 -3.09 12.75
C GLY A 139 -2.03 -2.54 11.31
N TYR A 140 -1.63 -3.37 10.36
CA TYR A 140 -1.59 -3.04 8.94
C TYR A 140 -2.63 -3.88 8.19
N PHE A 141 -3.40 -3.23 7.32
CA PHE A 141 -4.48 -3.87 6.57
C PHE A 141 -4.39 -3.49 5.10
N MET A 142 -4.54 -4.49 4.22
CA MET A 142 -4.63 -4.31 2.78
C MET A 142 -5.71 -5.24 2.22
N GLY A 143 -6.61 -4.68 1.42
CA GLY A 143 -7.78 -5.38 0.87
C GLY A 143 -8.82 -4.43 0.30
N LEU A 144 -9.95 -4.99 -0.11
CA LEU A 144 -11.18 -4.24 -0.40
C LEU A 144 -11.90 -3.90 0.90
N THR A 145 -12.50 -2.71 0.91
CA THR A 145 -13.30 -2.21 2.03
C THR A 145 -14.38 -1.24 1.55
N ASP A 146 -15.37 -1.00 2.41
CA ASP A 146 -16.29 0.12 2.26
C ASP A 146 -15.52 1.45 2.34
N PRO A 147 -15.82 2.46 1.48
CA PRO A 147 -15.18 3.77 1.52
C PRO A 147 -15.12 4.44 2.90
N ARG A 148 -16.10 4.16 3.78
CA ARG A 148 -16.17 4.69 5.15
C ARG A 148 -15.01 4.20 6.03
N SER A 149 -14.48 3.01 5.77
CA SER A 149 -13.31 2.44 6.47
C SER A 149 -11.98 3.06 6.02
N LEU A 150 -11.99 3.96 5.02
CA LEU A 150 -10.81 4.69 4.56
C LEU A 150 -10.78 6.13 5.03
N LYS A 151 -11.60 6.48 6.03
CA LYS A 151 -11.49 7.77 6.71
C LYS A 151 -10.25 7.78 7.60
N GLU A 152 -9.36 8.73 7.36
CA GLU A 152 -8.19 9.01 8.19
C GLU A 152 -8.56 9.73 9.49
N GLY A 153 -7.66 9.62 10.48
CA GLY A 153 -7.74 10.36 11.74
C GLY A 153 -8.15 9.52 12.94
N GLU A 154 -8.25 10.19 14.08
CA GLU A 154 -8.62 9.59 15.37
C GLU A 154 -10.12 9.32 15.49
N GLY A 155 -10.47 8.29 16.25
CA GLY A 155 -11.85 7.91 16.50
C GLY A 155 -12.55 7.29 15.29
N ALA A 156 -11.80 6.88 14.26
CA ALA A 156 -12.35 6.10 13.17
C ALA A 156 -12.74 4.71 13.69
N SER A 157 -13.84 4.14 13.20
CA SER A 157 -14.12 2.71 13.43
C SER A 157 -13.06 1.88 12.74
N SER A 158 -12.50 0.87 13.42
CA SER A 158 -11.51 -0.06 12.86
C SER A 158 -11.95 -0.69 11.53
N TRP A 159 -10.96 -1.10 10.74
CA TRP A 159 -11.08 -1.63 9.40
C TRP A 159 -12.13 -2.73 9.27
N CYS A 160 -12.98 -2.62 8.25
CA CYS A 160 -13.94 -3.65 7.88
C CYS A 160 -13.75 -4.04 6.42
N ASN A 161 -13.31 -5.27 6.16
CA ASN A 161 -13.10 -5.81 4.81
C ASN A 161 -14.27 -6.65 4.28
N LEU A 162 -15.46 -6.53 4.87
CA LEU A 162 -16.65 -7.17 4.33
C LEU A 162 -17.29 -6.29 3.25
N ILE A 163 -17.28 -6.77 2.02
CA ILE A 163 -18.01 -6.17 0.90
C ILE A 163 -19.30 -6.96 0.68
N PRO A 164 -20.50 -6.35 0.80
CA PRO A 164 -21.74 -7.04 0.50
C PRO A 164 -21.80 -7.44 -0.98
N THR A 165 -22.20 -8.68 -1.24
CA THR A 165 -22.42 -9.25 -2.58
C THR A 165 -23.81 -9.89 -2.65
N ALA A 166 -24.30 -10.24 -3.84
CA ALA A 166 -25.64 -10.84 -3.95
C ALA A 166 -25.71 -12.26 -3.35
N ASN A 167 -24.58 -12.96 -3.26
CA ASN A 167 -24.42 -14.28 -2.67
C ASN A 167 -23.91 -14.25 -1.20
N GLY A 168 -23.92 -13.09 -0.53
CA GLY A 168 -23.47 -12.92 0.85
C GLY A 168 -22.50 -11.76 0.99
N GLY A 169 -21.25 -12.04 1.34
CA GLY A 169 -20.19 -11.06 1.34
C GLY A 169 -18.88 -11.62 0.80
N LEU A 170 -18.05 -10.72 0.30
CA LEU A 170 -16.66 -10.96 0.00
C LEU A 170 -15.79 -10.35 1.10
N PHE A 171 -14.93 -11.17 1.68
CA PHE A 171 -13.84 -10.75 2.55
C PHE A 171 -12.53 -10.84 1.78
N THR A 172 -11.66 -9.84 1.89
CA THR A 172 -10.29 -9.91 1.34
C THR A 172 -9.28 -9.45 2.37
N ARG A 173 -8.17 -10.16 2.52
CA ARG A 173 -7.11 -9.81 3.47
C ARG A 173 -5.76 -10.27 2.96
N VAL A 174 -4.85 -9.32 2.75
CA VAL A 174 -3.42 -9.61 2.61
C VAL A 174 -2.84 -9.97 3.98
N TYR A 175 -1.99 -10.99 3.99
CA TYR A 175 -1.28 -11.42 5.17
C TYR A 175 -0.03 -10.57 5.38
N PHE A 176 0.09 -10.06 6.60
CA PHE A 176 1.31 -9.45 7.12
C PHE A 176 1.75 -10.26 8.33
N ASN A 177 3.05 -10.21 8.64
CA ASN A 177 3.56 -10.76 9.89
C ASN A 177 2.96 -10.03 11.11
N ASP A 178 3.27 -10.50 12.31
CA ASP A 178 2.92 -9.80 13.55
C ASP A 178 4.20 -9.45 14.34
N PRO A 179 4.59 -8.17 14.43
CA PRO A 179 4.00 -7.02 13.74
C PRO A 179 4.26 -7.07 12.22
N GLY A 180 3.37 -6.44 11.44
CA GLY A 180 3.46 -6.46 9.97
C GLY A 180 4.68 -5.71 9.43
N PHE A 181 4.92 -4.52 9.97
CA PHE A 181 6.06 -3.67 9.66
C PHE A 181 6.64 -3.10 10.96
N PRO A 182 7.96 -2.82 11.01
CA PRO A 182 8.58 -2.21 12.18
C PRO A 182 8.13 -0.77 12.42
N ASN A 183 7.70 -0.06 11.37
CA ASN A 183 7.14 1.30 11.42
C ASN A 183 6.46 1.65 10.09
N ARG A 184 5.73 2.78 10.07
CA ARG A 184 5.03 3.29 8.89
C ARG A 184 5.95 3.56 7.69
N GLY A 185 7.18 4.00 7.92
CA GLY A 185 8.15 4.24 6.85
C GLY A 185 8.56 2.95 6.13
N ALA A 186 8.65 1.83 6.86
CA ALA A 186 8.88 0.51 6.26
C ALA A 186 7.66 0.02 5.46
N ALA A 187 6.44 0.32 5.93
CA ALA A 187 5.22 0.04 5.17
C ALA A 187 5.15 0.85 3.87
N GLU A 188 5.47 2.15 3.92
CA GLU A 188 5.57 3.00 2.72
C GLU A 188 6.66 2.51 1.76
N ALA A 189 7.83 2.09 2.27
CA ALA A 189 8.89 1.53 1.45
C ALA A 189 8.48 0.20 0.80
N TRP A 190 7.70 -0.64 1.50
CA TRP A 190 7.19 -1.90 0.95
C TRP A 190 6.27 -1.68 -0.27
N MET A 191 5.58 -0.54 -0.36
CA MET A 191 4.78 -0.19 -1.53
C MET A 191 5.58 -0.09 -2.84
N ALA A 192 6.91 0.08 -2.75
CA ALA A 192 7.78 0.08 -3.92
C ALA A 192 8.15 -1.33 -4.43
N THR A 193 7.78 -2.40 -3.71
CA THR A 193 8.15 -3.79 -4.06
C THR A 193 7.30 -4.36 -5.19
N ASP A 194 7.77 -5.45 -5.81
CA ASP A 194 6.99 -6.22 -6.79
C ASP A 194 5.76 -6.85 -6.16
N GLN A 195 5.91 -7.40 -4.95
CA GLN A 195 4.83 -8.03 -4.22
C GLN A 195 3.67 -7.07 -3.97
N TYR A 196 3.94 -5.83 -3.53
CA TYR A 196 2.88 -4.83 -3.36
C TYR A 196 2.12 -4.55 -4.65
N VAL A 197 2.86 -4.28 -5.74
CA VAL A 197 2.26 -3.94 -7.03
C VAL A 197 1.40 -5.08 -7.56
N GLN A 198 1.85 -6.33 -7.41
CA GLN A 198 1.10 -7.51 -7.84
C GLN A 198 -0.13 -7.76 -6.97
N LEU A 199 -0.03 -7.62 -5.64
CA LEU A 199 -1.17 -7.74 -4.73
C LEU A 199 -2.22 -6.66 -4.98
N LYS A 200 -1.79 -5.41 -5.19
CA LYS A 200 -2.69 -4.31 -5.56
C LYS A 200 -3.38 -4.60 -6.88
N ALA A 201 -2.64 -5.01 -7.91
CA ALA A 201 -3.21 -5.35 -9.21
C ALA A 201 -4.25 -6.48 -9.12
N LEU A 202 -3.98 -7.52 -8.30
CA LEU A 202 -4.92 -8.60 -8.03
C LEU A 202 -6.21 -8.06 -7.40
N LEU A 203 -6.12 -7.28 -6.33
CA LEU A 203 -7.29 -6.72 -5.65
C LEU A 203 -8.09 -5.78 -6.56
N LEU A 204 -7.42 -4.99 -7.41
CA LEU A 204 -8.09 -4.12 -8.39
C LEU A 204 -8.74 -4.88 -9.55
N SER A 205 -8.31 -6.13 -9.81
CA SER A 205 -8.87 -6.97 -10.86
C SER A 205 -10.12 -7.74 -10.45
N LEU A 206 -10.53 -7.64 -9.18
CA LEU A 206 -11.71 -8.31 -8.68
C LEU A 206 -12.95 -7.87 -9.46
N HIS A 207 -13.73 -8.85 -9.88
CA HIS A 207 -14.94 -8.67 -10.65
C HIS A 207 -16.06 -9.56 -10.11
N TYR A 208 -17.25 -8.97 -9.94
CA TYR A 208 -18.49 -9.67 -9.63
C TYR A 208 -19.36 -9.78 -10.88
N ALA A 209 -19.72 -11.00 -11.28
CA ALA A 209 -20.51 -11.34 -12.46
C ALA A 209 -22.00 -11.57 -12.14
#